data_AF-A0A536AE88-F1
#
_entry.id   AF-A0A536AE88-F1
#
_cell.length_a   1.000
_cell.length_b   1.000
_cell.length_c   1.000
_cell.angle_alpha   90.00
_cell.angle_beta   90.00
_cell.angle_gamma   90.00
#
_symmetry.space_group_name_H-M   'P 1'
#
loop_
_entity.id
_entity.type
_entity.pdbx_description
1 polymer ?
#
loop_
_entity_poly.entity_id
_entity_poly.type
_entity_poly.pdbx_seq_one_letter_code
_entity_poly.pdbx_strand_id
1 'polypeptide(L)'
;MRTTRTGRGATAASGSSRITRSALRSDRALEVPGERDPGVGAVVCFVVAPDQRRQGIATLLLDAAIEHLRSRGMTAAEAYPWIGEIDPARWVWTQYVGPVPMYEKAGFAVVERKQDFCIVRRNL
;
A
#
# COMPACT_ATOMS: atom_id res chain seq x y z
N MET A 1 -20.68 56.23 -35.00
CA MET A 1 -20.29 55.33 -36.10
C MET A 1 -20.07 53.95 -35.51
N ARG A 2 -20.94 52.97 -35.86
CA ARG A 2 -20.80 51.50 -35.59
C ARG A 2 -20.74 51.09 -34.10
N THR A 3 -21.39 50.05 -33.57
CA THR A 3 -22.34 49.04 -34.02
C THR A 3 -22.77 48.26 -32.77
N THR A 4 -24.06 47.89 -32.66
CA THR A 4 -24.63 46.57 -32.27
C THR A 4 -23.77 45.63 -31.38
N ARG A 5 -24.29 44.87 -30.41
CA ARG A 5 -25.37 43.88 -30.55
C ARG A 5 -25.64 43.20 -29.21
N THR A 6 -26.88 43.26 -28.77
CA THR A 6 -27.66 42.23 -28.06
C THR A 6 -26.96 40.89 -27.77
N GLY A 7 -26.85 40.53 -26.48
CA GLY A 7 -26.59 39.16 -26.04
C GLY A 7 -27.84 38.30 -26.17
N ARG A 8 -27.79 37.30 -27.05
CA ARG A 8 -28.75 36.19 -27.17
C ARG A 8 -28.02 34.92 -26.75
N GLY A 9 -28.68 34.12 -25.92
CA GLY A 9 -28.08 32.99 -25.21
C GLY A 9 -27.76 31.74 -26.04
N ALA A 10 -27.17 30.77 -25.35
CA ALA A 10 -27.08 29.36 -25.72
C ALA A 10 -26.93 28.57 -24.40
N THR A 11 -28.04 28.08 -23.87
CA THR A 11 -28.42 26.65 -23.85
C THR A 11 -27.49 25.76 -23.01
N ALA A 12 -28.07 25.26 -21.91
CA ALA A 12 -27.53 24.17 -21.11
C ALA A 12 -27.20 22.95 -21.99
N ALA A 13 -25.95 22.52 -21.97
CA ALA A 13 -25.58 21.17 -22.38
C ALA A 13 -25.40 20.34 -21.11
N SER A 14 -26.45 19.59 -20.79
CA SER A 14 -26.40 18.41 -19.92
C SER A 14 -25.38 17.41 -20.49
N GLY A 15 -24.12 17.55 -20.08
CA GLY A 15 -23.06 16.59 -20.33
C GLY A 15 -22.90 15.71 -19.10
N SER A 16 -23.63 14.60 -19.04
CA SER A 16 -23.35 13.51 -18.11
C SER A 16 -21.96 12.96 -18.42
N SER A 17 -20.92 13.54 -17.80
CA SER A 17 -19.56 12.99 -17.86
C SER A 17 -19.55 11.71 -17.04
N ARG A 18 -19.91 10.61 -17.70
CA ARG A 18 -19.68 9.25 -17.20
C ARG A 18 -18.17 9.07 -17.18
N ILE A 19 -17.54 9.35 -16.04
CA ILE A 19 -16.13 9.06 -15.82
C ILE A 19 -15.98 7.54 -15.96
N THR A 20 -15.48 7.09 -17.10
CA THR A 20 -15.09 5.69 -17.30
C THR A 20 -13.79 5.46 -16.53
N ARG A 21 -13.66 4.30 -15.88
CA ARG A 21 -12.51 3.89 -15.03
C ARG A 21 -11.13 3.90 -15.73
N SER A 22 -11.07 4.29 -17.00
CA SER A 22 -9.88 4.23 -17.87
C SER A 22 -8.90 5.40 -17.68
N ALA A 23 -9.34 6.51 -17.08
CA ALA A 23 -8.54 7.75 -17.02
C ALA A 23 -7.68 7.92 -15.76
N LEU A 24 -7.51 6.89 -14.93
CA LEU A 24 -6.43 6.86 -13.93
C LEU A 24 -5.16 6.32 -14.62
N ARG A 25 -4.70 7.02 -15.66
CA ARG A 25 -3.46 6.70 -16.35
C ARG A 25 -2.27 7.03 -15.46
N SER A 26 -1.34 6.09 -15.46
CA SER A 26 -0.08 6.01 -14.72
C SER A 26 0.96 7.08 -15.09
N ASP A 27 0.55 8.33 -15.31
CA ASP A 27 1.45 9.39 -15.81
C ASP A 27 2.40 9.92 -14.71
N ARG A 28 2.39 9.27 -13.54
CA ARG A 28 3.29 9.54 -12.43
C ARG A 28 3.70 8.25 -11.70
N ALA A 29 3.81 7.13 -12.43
CA ALA A 29 4.50 5.98 -11.88
C ALA A 29 5.98 6.34 -11.72
N LEU A 30 6.44 6.42 -10.47
CA LEU A 30 7.87 6.46 -10.20
C LEU A 30 8.43 5.11 -10.65
N GLU A 31 9.37 5.13 -11.60
CA GLU A 31 10.13 3.93 -11.96
C GLU A 31 11.03 3.60 -10.78
N VAL A 32 10.60 2.64 -9.96
CA VAL A 32 11.40 2.09 -8.87
C VAL A 32 12.26 0.98 -9.47
N PRO A 33 13.60 1.08 -9.39
CA PRO A 33 14.48 0.01 -9.87
C PRO A 33 14.14 -1.33 -9.19
N GLY A 34 13.94 -2.38 -9.98
CA GLY A 34 13.64 -3.73 -9.50
C GLY A 34 12.89 -4.57 -10.55
N GLU A 35 13.12 -5.88 -10.54
CA GLU A 35 12.32 -6.83 -11.32
C GLU A 35 10.93 -6.95 -10.67
N ARG A 36 9.87 -6.63 -11.42
CA ARG A 36 8.49 -6.81 -10.93
C ARG A 36 8.10 -8.28 -11.07
N ASP A 37 8.00 -8.99 -9.95
CA ASP A 37 7.39 -10.31 -9.91
C ASP A 37 5.86 -10.20 -9.73
N PRO A 38 5.04 -10.54 -10.74
CA PRO A 38 3.58 -10.44 -10.64
C PRO A 38 2.96 -11.46 -9.67
N GLY A 39 3.70 -12.48 -9.23
CA GLY A 39 3.24 -13.50 -8.28
C GLY A 39 3.47 -13.13 -6.81
N VAL A 40 4.20 -12.05 -6.52
CA VAL A 40 4.54 -11.65 -5.16
C VAL A 40 3.66 -10.48 -4.71
N GLY A 41 2.91 -10.68 -3.63
CA GLY A 41 2.19 -9.62 -2.94
C GLY A 41 3.03 -8.96 -1.86
N ALA A 42 2.98 -7.64 -1.75
CA ALA A 42 3.71 -6.89 -0.72
C ALA A 42 2.77 -6.45 0.42
N VAL A 43 3.19 -6.69 1.66
CA VAL A 43 2.59 -6.15 2.89
C VAL A 43 3.53 -5.09 3.45
N VAL A 44 3.24 -3.82 3.16
CA VAL A 44 4.16 -2.71 3.43
C VAL A 44 3.99 -2.15 4.85
N CYS A 45 2.75 -1.97 5.32
CA CYS A 45 2.51 -1.36 6.62
C CYS A 45 1.16 -1.74 7.24
N PHE A 46 1.09 -1.60 8.56
CA PHE A 46 -0.12 -1.67 9.36
C PHE A 46 -0.29 -0.36 10.12
N VAL A 47 -1.48 0.22 10.08
CA VAL A 47 -1.82 1.39 10.91
C VAL A 47 -2.71 0.91 12.04
N VAL A 48 -2.12 0.81 13.23
CA VAL A 48 -2.84 0.51 14.48
C VAL A 48 -2.78 1.73 15.37
N ALA A 49 -3.95 2.19 15.83
CA ALA A 49 -4.07 3.30 16.77
C ALA A 49 -3.14 3.04 17.98
N PRO A 50 -2.36 4.02 18.45
CA PRO A 50 -1.36 3.82 19.51
C PRO A 50 -1.89 3.07 20.72
N ASP A 51 -3.11 3.41 21.15
CA ASP A 51 -3.74 2.84 22.36
C ASP A 51 -4.28 1.41 22.15
N GLN A 52 -4.26 0.93 20.91
CA GLN A 52 -4.68 -0.41 20.52
C GLN A 52 -3.49 -1.33 20.18
N ARG A 53 -2.26 -0.83 20.31
CA ARG A 53 -1.05 -1.62 20.01
C ARG A 53 -0.77 -2.65 21.11
N ARG A 54 0.13 -3.60 20.80
CA ARG A 54 0.56 -4.69 21.69
C ARG A 54 -0.54 -5.68 22.08
N GLN A 55 -1.66 -5.67 21.36
CA GLN A 55 -2.80 -6.58 21.55
C GLN A 55 -2.93 -7.62 20.41
N GLY A 56 -1.92 -7.76 19.55
CA GLY A 56 -1.93 -8.71 18.44
C GLY A 56 -2.70 -8.25 17.18
N ILE A 57 -3.24 -7.03 17.16
CA ILE A 57 -4.00 -6.50 16.01
C ILE A 57 -3.21 -6.55 14.71
N ALA A 58 -1.93 -6.15 14.72
CA ALA A 58 -1.08 -6.20 13.53
C ALA A 58 -0.89 -7.64 13.01
N THR A 59 -0.82 -8.63 13.91
CA THR A 59 -0.77 -10.05 13.55
C THR A 59 -2.05 -10.50 12.86
N LEU A 60 -3.22 -10.13 13.39
CA LEU A 60 -4.50 -10.42 12.76
C LEU A 60 -4.63 -9.77 11.37
N LEU A 61 -4.13 -8.54 11.22
CA LEU A 61 -4.08 -7.86 9.92
C LEU A 61 -3.12 -8.56 8.94
N LEU A 62 -1.97 -9.04 9.41
CA LEU A 62 -1.02 -9.80 8.60
C LEU A 62 -1.65 -11.12 8.11
N ASP A 63 -2.34 -11.84 8.98
CA ASP A 63 -3.02 -13.09 8.61
C ASP A 63 -4.13 -12.86 7.57
N ALA A 64 -4.93 -11.81 7.76
CA ALA A 64 -5.95 -11.41 6.79
C ALA A 64 -5.35 -10.98 5.45
N ALA A 65 -4.21 -10.27 5.47
CA ALA A 65 -3.50 -9.88 4.27
C ALA A 65 -2.95 -11.10 3.52
N ILE A 66 -2.36 -12.06 4.21
CA ILE A 66 -1.90 -13.33 3.63
C ILE A 66 -3.04 -14.06 2.92
N GLU A 67 -4.19 -14.20 3.59
CA GLU A 67 -5.35 -14.86 3.00
C GLU A 67 -5.89 -14.11 1.77
N HIS A 68 -5.91 -12.78 1.83
CA HIS A 68 -6.28 -11.95 0.69
C HIS A 68 -5.31 -12.12 -0.49
N LEU A 69 -4.01 -12.16 -0.25
CA LEU A 69 -3.02 -12.38 -1.31
C LEU A 69 -3.17 -13.77 -1.94
N ARG A 70 -3.40 -14.81 -1.13
CA ARG A 70 -3.69 -16.17 -1.61
C ARG A 70 -4.95 -16.19 -2.47
N SER A 71 -6.04 -15.56 -2.02
CA SER A 71 -7.29 -15.49 -2.78
C SER A 71 -7.18 -14.72 -4.10
N ARG A 72 -6.11 -13.92 -4.26
CA ARG A 72 -5.79 -13.17 -5.49
C ARG A 72 -4.82 -13.91 -6.42
N GLY A 73 -4.41 -15.13 -6.06
CA GLY A 73 -3.52 -15.96 -6.88
C GLY A 73 -2.03 -15.64 -6.73
N MET A 74 -1.63 -14.94 -5.67
CA MET A 74 -0.22 -14.70 -5.37
C MET A 74 0.45 -16.00 -4.88
N THR A 75 1.69 -16.22 -5.28
CA THR A 75 2.51 -17.39 -4.89
C THR A 75 3.36 -17.12 -3.66
N ALA A 76 3.60 -15.84 -3.34
CA ALA A 76 4.32 -15.44 -2.14
C ALA A 76 3.83 -14.09 -1.59
N ALA A 77 4.04 -13.90 -0.29
CA ALA A 77 3.92 -12.63 0.40
C ALA A 77 5.31 -12.14 0.81
N GLU A 78 5.58 -10.86 0.62
CA GLU A 78 6.80 -10.17 1.03
C GLU A 78 6.48 -9.00 1.98
N ALA A 79 7.35 -8.77 2.96
CA ALA A 79 7.25 -7.64 3.88
C ALA A 79 8.63 -7.09 4.24
N TYR A 80 8.64 -5.91 4.87
CA TYR A 80 9.85 -5.10 5.09
C TYR A 80 10.01 -4.64 6.55
N PRO A 81 10.16 -5.58 7.51
CA PRO A 81 10.30 -5.22 8.91
C PRO A 81 11.58 -4.44 9.22
N TRP A 82 11.49 -3.59 10.23
CA TRP A 82 12.64 -2.93 10.85
C TRP A 82 13.45 -3.95 11.67
N ILE A 83 14.79 -3.94 11.52
CA ILE A 83 15.69 -4.86 12.25
C ILE A 83 16.02 -4.32 13.65
N GLY A 84 16.11 -2.99 13.79
CA GLY A 84 16.53 -2.35 15.03
C GLY A 84 15.43 -2.27 16.10
N GLU A 85 15.71 -1.48 17.14
CA GLU A 85 14.71 -1.14 18.14
C GLU A 85 13.60 -0.29 17.51
N ILE A 86 12.35 -0.64 17.81
CA ILE A 86 11.19 0.12 17.37
C ILE A 86 11.02 1.30 18.35
N ASP A 87 11.16 2.51 17.85
CA ASP A 87 10.92 3.74 18.62
C ASP A 87 9.53 3.72 19.26
N PRO A 88 9.41 3.85 20.61
CA PRO A 88 8.12 3.79 21.31
C PRO A 88 7.22 5.00 21.06
N ALA A 89 7.68 6.06 20.38
CA ALA A 89 6.87 7.23 20.08
C ALA A 89 5.63 6.87 19.25
N ARG A 90 4.52 7.58 19.54
CA ARG A 90 3.17 7.19 19.08
C ARG A 90 3.03 7.18 17.55
N TRP A 91 3.74 8.04 16.83
CA TRP A 91 3.54 8.26 15.39
C TRP A 91 4.85 8.26 14.61
N VAL A 92 5.68 7.23 14.84
CA VAL A 92 6.93 7.02 14.11
C VAL A 92 6.77 5.88 13.12
N TRP A 93 7.38 6.03 11.94
CA TRP A 93 7.20 5.13 10.81
C TRP A 93 7.61 3.67 11.11
N THR A 94 8.60 3.46 11.98
CA THR A 94 9.06 2.13 12.40
C THR A 94 7.95 1.32 13.07
N GLN A 95 6.97 1.97 13.69
CA GLN A 95 5.79 1.32 14.28
C GLN A 95 4.84 0.72 13.23
N TYR A 96 4.90 1.17 11.98
CA TYR A 96 3.97 0.71 10.94
C TYR A 96 4.44 -0.57 10.26
N VAL A 97 5.75 -0.84 10.26
CA VAL A 97 6.31 -2.06 9.65
C VAL A 97 6.39 -3.21 10.64
N GLY A 98 6.38 -2.94 11.94
CA GLY A 98 6.48 -3.96 12.98
C GLY A 98 7.85 -4.65 13.05
N PRO A 99 8.07 -5.49 14.07
CA PRO A 99 9.36 -6.13 14.32
C PRO A 99 9.48 -7.47 13.58
N VAL A 100 10.70 -7.86 13.20
CA VAL A 100 11.00 -9.14 12.52
C VAL A 100 10.33 -10.38 13.16
N PRO A 101 10.33 -10.56 14.50
CA PRO A 101 9.74 -11.74 15.12
C PRO A 101 8.22 -11.89 14.90
N MET A 102 7.51 -10.82 14.56
CA MET A 102 6.08 -10.91 14.19
C MET A 102 5.91 -11.69 12.89
N TYR A 103 6.79 -11.46 11.92
CA TYR A 103 6.77 -12.11 10.62
C TYR A 103 7.29 -13.55 10.69
N GLU A 104 8.34 -13.79 11.47
CA GLU A 104 8.87 -15.15 11.68
C GLU A 104 7.80 -16.08 12.28
N LYS A 105 7.03 -15.60 13.27
CA LYS A 105 5.89 -16.34 13.84
C LYS A 105 4.79 -16.62 12.82
N ALA A 106 4.63 -15.75 11.83
CA ALA A 106 3.69 -15.93 10.73
C ALA A 106 4.27 -16.78 9.58
N GLY A 107 5.43 -17.41 9.75
CA GLY A 107 6.03 -18.31 8.77
C GLY A 107 6.80 -17.61 7.64
N PHE A 108 7.16 -16.34 7.82
CA PHE A 108 8.10 -15.67 6.91
C PHE A 108 9.54 -16.01 7.25
N ALA A 109 10.39 -16.04 6.24
CA ALA A 109 11.84 -16.17 6.37
C ALA A 109 12.54 -14.92 5.81
N VAL A 110 13.66 -14.53 6.42
CA VAL A 110 14.50 -13.44 5.89
C VAL A 110 15.13 -13.90 4.57
N VAL A 111 14.88 -13.16 3.49
CA VAL A 111 15.48 -13.40 2.17
C VAL A 111 16.63 -12.44 1.87
N GLU A 112 16.60 -11.24 2.46
CA GLU A 112 17.69 -10.28 2.34
C GLU A 112 17.76 -9.39 3.58
N ARG A 113 18.97 -9.07 4.05
CA ARG A 113 19.20 -8.08 5.11
C ARG A 113 19.78 -6.81 4.50
N LYS A 114 19.23 -5.66 4.87
CA LYS A 114 19.80 -4.34 4.63
C LYS A 114 20.32 -3.77 5.95
N GLN A 115 20.88 -2.56 5.91
CA GLN A 115 21.40 -1.88 7.09
C GLN A 115 20.34 -1.72 8.19
N ASP A 116 19.14 -1.31 7.78
CA ASP A 116 18.12 -0.80 8.69
C ASP A 116 16.85 -1.69 8.75
N PHE A 117 16.61 -2.45 7.68
CA PHE A 117 15.46 -3.33 7.54
C PHE A 117 15.88 -4.64 6.87
N CYS A 118 15.01 -5.64 6.89
CA CYS A 118 15.17 -6.83 6.06
C CYS A 118 13.95 -7.02 5.16
N ILE A 119 14.15 -7.79 4.11
CA ILE A 119 13.10 -8.32 3.27
C ILE A 119 12.79 -9.72 3.81
N VAL A 120 11.53 -9.97 4.15
CA VAL A 120 11.05 -11.27 4.61
C VAL A 120 10.00 -11.79 3.65
N ARG A 121 10.03 -13.09 3.34
CA ARG A 121 9.12 -13.72 2.38
C ARG A 121 8.51 -14.99 2.94
N ARG A 122 7.25 -15.23 2.61
CA ARG A 122 6.50 -16.46 2.87
C ARG A 122 5.86 -16.96 1.58
N ASN A 123 6.00 -18.23 1.27
CA ASN A 123 5.24 -18.86 0.18
C ASN A 123 3.78 -19.04 0.63
N LEU A 124 2.83 -18.77 -0.27
CA LEU A 124 1.39 -18.73 0.04
C LEU A 124 0.63 -19.98 -0.36
#